data_AF-A0A6B0YXD3-F1
#
_entry.id   AF-A0A6B0YXD3-F1
#
_cell.length_a   1.000
_cell.length_b   1.000
_cell.length_c   1.000
_cell.angle_alpha   90.00
_cell.angle_beta   90.00
_cell.angle_gamma   90.00
#
_symmetry.space_group_name_H-M   'P 1'
#
loop_
_entity.id
_entity.type
_entity.pdbx_description
1 polymer ?
#
loop_
_entity_poly.entity_id
_entity_poly.type
_entity_poly.pdbx_seq_one_letter_code
_entity_poly.pdbx_strand_id
1 'polypeptide(L)'
;MPGGWTTANDTLGTWTDCGWASTTRSSWNGATVLWIWTGPYFNSTPAVSRRLISTGCYDSFAPYEETDHEVFVLDIMAPAAAPARQKRGIGASALDQVEALGVEMRQDHPLASLTTIKIGGPADYFAVVSDTHDLLKLTRWARANDLPYLILGGGSNVLISDRGVRGLVIHNRCNAVQVQDAPCCDYPKDTRPFLYAESGALMAGAARTAINAGLTGLEWAVSVPGSVGGAVVNNAGAHGGEVKDSLWDVLLLDDNGDIQVYRVEDLAYAYRQSSLKREGTADAGFGPVLLSANFRLQTGDRDTIRAAAQSFLGHRRSTQPVEPSLGSTFVNPPGDFAGRLIEEAGLKGFSLGGVEVSSTHANFLINPGGVGAATAAGVMAMIEHIQTAVARRSGVELQPELQKIGEW
;
A
#
# COMPACT_ATOMS: atom_id res chain seq x y z
N MET A 1 54.08 -5.35 -12.18
CA MET A 1 54.32 -4.31 -13.20
C MET A 1 53.32 -3.19 -12.96
N PRO A 2 53.72 -1.93 -12.74
CA PRO A 2 52.75 -0.85 -12.60
C PRO A 2 52.32 -0.38 -14.00
N GLY A 3 51.04 -0.53 -14.34
CA GLY A 3 50.46 -0.02 -15.57
C GLY A 3 50.23 1.49 -15.47
N GLY A 4 50.95 2.27 -16.29
CA GLY A 4 50.81 3.72 -16.39
C GLY A 4 49.67 4.14 -17.32
N TRP A 5 49.15 5.34 -17.11
CA TRP A 5 48.20 5.99 -17.99
C TRP A 5 48.91 6.55 -19.23
N THR A 6 48.37 6.30 -20.43
CA THR A 6 48.73 7.00 -21.65
C THR A 6 47.60 7.94 -22.05
N THR A 7 47.83 9.24 -21.96
CA THR A 7 46.93 10.29 -22.47
C THR A 7 47.37 10.71 -23.88
N ALA A 8 46.47 10.61 -24.85
CA ALA A 8 46.63 11.23 -26.17
C ALA A 8 45.74 12.48 -26.24
N ASN A 9 46.34 13.63 -26.51
CA ASN A 9 45.62 14.90 -26.71
C ASN A 9 45.29 15.06 -28.20
N ASP A 10 44.18 14.46 -28.63
CA ASP A 10 43.57 14.79 -29.92
C ASP A 10 42.49 15.85 -29.69
N THR A 11 42.85 17.12 -29.86
CA THR A 11 41.90 18.25 -29.82
C THR A 11 41.10 18.31 -31.12
N LEU A 12 39.86 17.82 -31.11
CA LEU A 12 38.83 18.14 -32.10
C LEU A 12 37.86 19.13 -31.47
N GLY A 13 37.92 20.40 -31.89
CA GLY A 13 37.01 21.45 -31.43
C GLY A 13 35.89 21.68 -32.45
N THR A 14 34.64 21.74 -31.99
CA THR A 14 33.49 22.23 -32.76
C THR A 14 32.73 23.27 -31.94
N TRP A 15 32.26 24.32 -32.62
CA TRP A 15 31.39 25.35 -32.03
C TRP A 15 29.93 24.90 -32.12
N THR A 16 29.17 25.01 -31.02
CA THR A 16 27.71 24.97 -31.01
C THR A 16 27.17 26.19 -30.28
N ASP A 17 25.88 26.51 -30.51
CA ASP A 17 25.20 27.75 -30.09
C ASP A 17 25.16 28.02 -28.56
N CYS A 18 25.76 27.15 -27.73
CA CYS A 18 25.81 27.31 -26.27
C CYS A 18 27.24 27.33 -25.65
N GLY A 19 28.30 27.50 -26.46
CA GLY A 19 29.66 27.77 -25.96
C GLY A 19 30.67 26.62 -26.09
N TRP A 20 31.93 26.92 -25.74
CA TRP A 20 33.10 26.07 -26.03
C TRP A 20 33.15 24.83 -25.14
N ALA A 21 33.24 23.63 -25.74
CA ALA A 21 33.45 22.37 -25.04
C ALA A 21 34.76 21.71 -25.52
N SER A 22 35.59 21.28 -24.57
CA SER A 22 36.79 20.48 -24.86
C SER A 22 36.62 19.06 -24.35
N THR A 23 36.94 18.07 -25.17
CA THR A 23 36.87 16.65 -24.84
C THR A 23 38.26 16.05 -24.66
N THR A 24 38.47 15.30 -23.57
CA THR A 24 39.71 14.54 -23.35
C THR A 24 39.39 13.05 -23.24
N ARG A 25 40.20 12.22 -23.91
CA ARG A 25 40.00 10.77 -23.97
C ARG A 25 41.12 10.08 -23.19
N SER A 26 40.73 9.22 -22.24
CA SER A 26 41.68 8.41 -21.47
C SER A 26 41.22 6.95 -21.44
N SER A 27 42.16 6.01 -21.60
CA SER A 27 41.90 4.57 -21.61
C SER A 27 42.65 3.85 -20.48
N TRP A 28 41.97 2.89 -19.85
CA TRP A 28 42.58 1.95 -18.90
C TRP A 28 41.87 0.59 -19.03
N ASN A 29 42.63 -0.48 -19.28
CA ASN A 29 42.15 -1.87 -19.45
C ASN A 29 40.88 -2.00 -20.32
N GLY A 30 40.90 -1.42 -21.52
CA GLY A 30 39.84 -1.59 -22.51
C GLY A 30 38.57 -0.75 -22.28
N ALA A 31 38.45 -0.04 -21.16
CA ALA A 31 37.40 0.95 -20.95
C ALA A 31 37.85 2.33 -21.45
N THR A 32 37.03 2.98 -22.28
CA THR A 32 37.25 4.36 -22.73
C THR A 32 36.36 5.29 -21.91
N VAL A 33 36.96 6.30 -21.26
CA VAL A 33 36.22 7.35 -20.55
C VAL A 33 36.39 8.66 -21.30
N LEU A 34 35.27 9.34 -21.55
CA LEU A 34 35.21 10.64 -22.22
C LEU A 34 34.88 11.71 -21.18
N TRP A 35 35.74 12.71 -21.04
CA TRP A 35 35.52 13.85 -20.15
C TRP A 35 35.05 15.05 -20.97
N ILE A 36 33.92 15.66 -20.60
CA ILE A 36 33.40 16.89 -21.19
C ILE A 36 33.45 17.97 -20.12
N TRP A 37 34.15 19.08 -20.39
CA TRP A 37 34.24 20.24 -19.50
C TRP A 37 33.36 21.37 -20.03
N THR A 38 32.45 21.87 -19.20
CA THR A 38 31.67 23.09 -19.48
C THR A 38 32.04 24.17 -18.46
N GLY A 39 32.41 25.36 -18.94
CA GLY A 39 32.86 26.47 -18.09
C GLY A 39 31.72 27.17 -17.31
N PRO A 40 32.03 27.96 -16.27
CA PRO A 40 31.05 28.38 -15.27
C PRO A 40 30.45 29.77 -15.57
N TYR A 41 29.12 29.88 -15.65
CA TYR A 41 28.41 31.11 -15.26
C TYR A 41 27.00 30.78 -14.68
N PHE A 42 26.87 31.12 -13.39
CA PHE A 42 25.69 31.39 -12.54
C PHE A 42 24.69 30.30 -12.05
N ASN A 43 24.78 30.09 -10.72
CA ASN A 43 23.75 29.92 -9.66
C ASN A 43 22.51 29.04 -9.87
N SER A 44 22.52 27.85 -9.26
CA SER A 44 21.79 27.48 -8.02
C SER A 44 21.69 25.94 -7.87
N THR A 45 21.78 25.47 -6.63
CA THR A 45 21.93 24.08 -6.13
C THR A 45 20.76 23.12 -6.45
N PRO A 46 20.91 21.79 -6.27
CA PRO A 46 20.85 20.84 -7.38
C PRO A 46 19.78 19.74 -7.22
N ALA A 47 19.40 19.10 -8.33
CA ALA A 47 19.36 17.63 -8.50
C ALA A 47 18.50 17.25 -9.72
N VAL A 48 19.15 17.05 -10.88
CA VAL A 48 18.60 16.18 -11.93
C VAL A 48 19.67 15.13 -12.21
N SER A 49 19.27 13.87 -12.02
CA SER A 49 20.09 12.68 -12.16
C SER A 49 20.36 12.37 -13.65
N ARG A 50 21.57 11.85 -13.86
CA ARG A 50 22.19 11.52 -15.14
C ARG A 50 21.39 10.46 -15.91
N ARG A 51 21.10 10.70 -17.20
CA ARG A 51 20.84 9.64 -18.18
C ARG A 51 22.08 9.45 -19.06
N LEU A 52 22.59 8.22 -19.09
CA LEU A 52 23.53 7.72 -20.09
C LEU A 52 22.79 7.56 -21.41
N ILE A 53 23.25 8.24 -22.47
CA ILE A 53 22.78 8.01 -23.84
C ILE A 53 23.79 7.07 -24.50
N SER A 54 23.36 5.85 -24.86
CA SER A 54 24.09 4.99 -25.79
C SER A 54 23.77 5.45 -27.22
N THR A 55 24.78 5.89 -27.96
CA THR A 55 24.65 6.27 -29.37
C THR A 55 24.60 5.03 -30.26
N GLY A 56 23.46 4.78 -30.90
CA GLY A 56 23.33 3.95 -32.09
C GLY A 56 23.22 4.84 -33.32
N CYS A 57 24.08 4.60 -34.32
CA CYS A 57 24.10 5.28 -35.60
C CYS A 57 22.84 4.96 -36.42
N TYR A 58 22.14 5.98 -36.91
CA TYR A 58 21.37 5.90 -38.16
C TYR A 58 21.42 7.25 -38.88
N ASP A 59 21.82 7.20 -40.15
CA ASP A 59 21.88 8.29 -41.10
C ASP A 59 20.50 8.63 -41.69
N SER A 60 20.39 9.88 -42.14
CA SER A 60 19.50 10.46 -43.17
C SER A 60 18.14 11.06 -42.75
N PHE A 61 18.03 12.35 -43.10
CA PHE A 61 16.87 13.25 -43.05
C PHE A 61 15.91 13.03 -44.23
N ALA A 62 14.60 13.14 -43.99
CA ALA A 62 13.62 13.85 -44.84
C ALA A 62 12.30 14.10 -44.06
N PRO A 63 11.58 15.22 -44.28
CA PRO A 63 10.40 15.59 -43.50
C PRO A 63 9.10 15.11 -44.17
N TYR A 64 8.14 14.62 -43.38
CA TYR A 64 6.76 14.49 -43.81
C TYR A 64 5.82 14.64 -42.60
N GLU A 65 4.86 15.55 -42.72
CA GLU A 65 3.73 15.73 -41.79
C GLU A 65 2.76 14.56 -41.95
N GLU A 66 2.40 13.89 -40.86
CA GLU A 66 1.08 13.30 -40.69
C GLU A 66 0.81 13.06 -39.19
N THR A 67 -0.36 13.52 -38.76
CA THR A 67 -0.88 13.39 -37.41
C THR A 67 -1.24 11.93 -37.13
N ASP A 68 -0.45 11.25 -36.31
CA ASP A 68 -0.85 9.97 -35.72
C ASP A 68 -0.67 9.99 -34.20
N HIS A 69 -1.71 9.51 -33.51
CA HIS A 69 -1.71 9.30 -32.07
C HIS A 69 -0.70 8.21 -31.73
N GLU A 70 0.52 8.58 -31.32
CA GLU A 70 1.51 7.65 -30.79
C GLU A 70 1.04 7.04 -29.47
N VAL A 71 0.64 5.77 -29.51
CA VAL A 71 0.52 4.92 -28.32
C VAL A 71 1.93 4.59 -27.86
N PHE A 72 2.43 5.28 -26.84
CA PHE A 72 3.71 4.95 -26.20
C PHE A 72 3.58 3.63 -25.43
N VAL A 73 3.98 2.53 -26.06
CA VAL A 73 4.24 1.27 -25.35
C VAL A 73 5.61 1.40 -24.69
N LEU A 74 5.62 1.84 -23.43
CA LEU A 74 6.81 1.78 -22.58
C LEU A 74 7.01 0.31 -22.17
N ASP A 75 7.84 -0.40 -22.91
CA ASP A 75 8.36 -1.71 -22.53
C ASP A 75 9.31 -1.50 -21.33
N ILE A 76 8.75 -1.56 -20.12
CA ILE A 76 9.55 -1.62 -18.90
C ILE A 76 10.18 -3.01 -18.88
N MET A 77 11.48 -3.08 -19.22
CA MET A 77 12.28 -4.29 -19.05
C MET A 77 12.01 -4.91 -17.67
N ALA A 78 11.69 -6.21 -17.66
CA ALA A 78 11.55 -6.97 -16.43
C ALA A 78 12.74 -6.69 -15.50
N PRO A 79 12.52 -6.38 -14.21
CA PRO A 79 13.62 -6.00 -13.33
C PRO A 79 14.66 -7.12 -13.27
N ALA A 80 15.93 -6.74 -13.30
CA ALA A 80 17.05 -7.65 -13.08
C ALA A 80 16.81 -8.46 -11.80
N ALA A 81 17.18 -9.75 -11.81
CA ALA A 81 17.02 -10.64 -10.67
C ALA A 81 17.52 -9.97 -9.39
N ALA A 82 16.62 -9.81 -8.41
CA ALA A 82 16.92 -9.15 -7.14
C ALA A 82 18.11 -9.83 -6.45
N PRO A 83 18.98 -9.07 -5.76
CA PRO A 83 20.09 -9.65 -4.99
C PRO A 83 19.58 -10.67 -3.97
N ALA A 84 20.45 -11.64 -3.64
CA ALA A 84 20.11 -12.75 -2.75
C ALA A 84 19.55 -12.24 -1.40
N ARG A 85 18.33 -12.66 -1.11
CA ARG A 85 17.52 -12.31 0.05
C ARG A 85 18.20 -12.77 1.36
N GLN A 86 18.65 -11.83 2.21
CA GLN A 86 19.24 -12.17 3.51
C GLN A 86 18.11 -12.29 4.55
N LYS A 87 17.73 -13.54 4.88
CA LYS A 87 16.72 -13.82 5.91
C LYS A 87 17.25 -13.42 7.29
N ARG A 88 16.40 -12.82 8.13
CA ARG A 88 16.65 -12.83 9.59
C ARG A 88 16.44 -14.26 10.06
N GLY A 89 17.54 -15.00 10.20
CA GLY A 89 17.49 -16.42 10.50
C GLY A 89 17.00 -16.66 11.92
N ILE A 90 15.82 -17.25 12.07
CA ILE A 90 15.49 -18.02 13.27
C ILE A 90 16.07 -19.43 13.09
N GLY A 91 16.69 -19.99 14.12
CA GLY A 91 17.28 -21.33 14.07
C GLY A 91 16.23 -22.40 13.75
N ALA A 92 16.65 -23.57 13.25
CA ALA A 92 15.73 -24.67 12.89
C ALA A 92 14.76 -25.05 14.03
N SER A 93 15.24 -24.95 15.29
CA SER A 93 14.43 -25.16 16.50
C SER A 93 13.24 -24.21 16.65
N ALA A 94 13.23 -23.07 15.97
CA ALA A 94 12.18 -22.08 16.07
C ALA A 94 10.90 -22.51 15.32
N LEU A 95 11.03 -23.26 14.22
CA LEU A 95 9.87 -23.85 13.54
C LEU A 95 9.20 -24.89 14.44
N ASP A 96 10.00 -25.79 15.03
CA ASP A 96 9.51 -26.82 15.96
C ASP A 96 8.82 -26.22 17.19
N GLN A 97 9.32 -25.09 17.69
CA GLN A 97 8.69 -24.37 18.80
C GLN A 97 7.31 -23.81 18.45
N VAL A 98 7.12 -23.28 17.23
CA VAL A 98 5.83 -22.73 16.80
C VAL A 98 4.82 -23.85 16.55
N GLU A 99 5.26 -24.98 16.00
CA GLU A 99 4.41 -26.17 15.90
C GLU A 99 3.98 -26.67 17.28
N ALA A 100 4.86 -26.61 18.30
CA ALA A 100 4.50 -26.92 19.68
C ALA A 100 3.48 -25.95 20.29
N LEU A 101 3.33 -24.74 19.74
CA LEU A 101 2.26 -23.79 20.10
C LEU A 101 0.92 -24.11 19.41
N GLY A 102 0.90 -25.09 18.49
CA GLY A 102 -0.27 -25.47 17.70
C GLY A 102 -0.45 -24.62 16.43
N VAL A 103 0.56 -23.84 16.03
CA VAL A 103 0.48 -22.95 14.86
C VAL A 103 1.41 -23.46 13.77
N GLU A 104 0.92 -23.55 12.53
CA GLU A 104 1.76 -23.88 11.37
C GLU A 104 2.48 -22.62 10.86
N MET A 105 3.80 -22.72 10.64
CA MET A 105 4.60 -21.64 10.07
C MET A 105 5.28 -22.09 8.78
N ARG A 106 5.07 -21.32 7.70
CA ARG A 106 5.61 -21.59 6.37
C ARG A 106 6.73 -20.62 6.04
N GLN A 107 7.75 -21.09 5.32
CA GLN A 107 8.82 -20.24 4.81
C GLN A 107 8.55 -19.79 3.37
N ASP A 108 9.08 -18.63 2.99
CA ASP A 108 9.07 -18.11 1.61
C ASP A 108 7.67 -18.04 0.97
N HIS A 109 6.65 -17.75 1.79
CA HIS A 109 5.26 -17.79 1.35
C HIS A 109 4.91 -16.57 0.49
N PRO A 110 4.43 -16.73 -0.76
CA PRO A 110 4.04 -15.61 -1.61
C PRO A 110 2.79 -14.90 -1.07
N LEU A 111 2.81 -13.57 -0.98
CA LEU A 111 1.73 -12.78 -0.36
C LEU A 111 0.71 -12.23 -1.36
N ALA A 112 0.99 -12.28 -2.67
CA ALA A 112 0.13 -11.72 -3.71
C ALA A 112 -1.33 -12.20 -3.61
N SER A 113 -1.60 -13.48 -3.33
CA SER A 113 -2.97 -13.99 -3.23
C SER A 113 -3.77 -13.42 -2.05
N LEU A 114 -3.08 -12.87 -1.05
CA LEU A 114 -3.63 -12.33 0.20
C LEU A 114 -3.92 -10.83 0.13
N THR A 115 -3.46 -10.12 -0.91
CA THR A 115 -3.84 -8.72 -1.16
C THR A 115 -5.02 -8.66 -2.14
N THR A 116 -5.80 -7.58 -2.08
CA THR A 116 -6.93 -7.39 -3.00
C THR A 116 -6.46 -7.03 -4.39
N ILE A 117 -5.33 -6.32 -4.54
CA ILE A 117 -4.71 -5.98 -5.83
C ILE A 117 -3.95 -7.15 -6.46
N LYS A 118 -3.77 -8.27 -5.73
CA LYS A 118 -3.09 -9.47 -6.22
C LYS A 118 -1.59 -9.28 -6.53
N ILE A 119 -0.94 -8.41 -5.76
CA ILE A 119 0.49 -8.09 -5.86
C ILE A 119 1.13 -8.23 -4.47
N GLY A 120 2.33 -8.79 -4.42
CA GLY A 120 3.12 -8.92 -3.20
C GLY A 120 4.15 -10.03 -3.27
N GLY A 121 5.41 -9.70 -2.95
CA GLY A 121 6.50 -10.65 -2.82
C GLY A 121 6.35 -11.60 -1.63
N PRO A 122 7.34 -12.47 -1.37
CA PRO A 122 7.27 -13.49 -0.33
C PRO A 122 7.55 -12.96 1.09
N ALA A 123 6.87 -13.51 2.10
CA ALA A 123 7.27 -13.38 3.51
C ALA A 123 8.42 -14.32 3.85
N ASP A 124 9.30 -13.98 4.81
CA ASP A 124 10.29 -14.94 5.32
C ASP A 124 9.60 -16.10 6.03
N TYR A 125 8.69 -15.72 6.91
CA TYR A 125 7.84 -16.63 7.67
C TYR A 125 6.40 -16.19 7.53
N PHE A 126 5.49 -17.15 7.45
CA PHE A 126 4.07 -16.90 7.30
C PHE A 126 3.27 -17.85 8.18
N ALA A 127 2.32 -17.31 8.93
CA ALA A 127 1.40 -18.09 9.73
C ALA A 127 -0.03 -17.55 9.56
N VAL A 128 -1.01 -18.45 9.71
CA VAL A 128 -2.42 -18.08 9.74
C VAL A 128 -2.94 -18.35 11.14
N VAL A 129 -3.62 -17.37 11.73
CA VAL A 129 -4.27 -17.53 13.04
C VAL A 129 -5.77 -17.29 12.87
N SER A 130 -6.58 -18.16 13.45
CA SER A 130 -8.06 -18.05 13.40
C SER A 130 -8.69 -17.94 14.79
N ASP A 131 -7.84 -17.86 15.82
CA ASP A 131 -8.22 -17.74 17.21
C ASP A 131 -7.32 -16.70 17.89
N THR A 132 -7.92 -15.84 18.72
CA THR A 132 -7.23 -14.73 19.39
C THR A 132 -6.15 -15.23 20.36
N HIS A 133 -6.31 -16.40 20.98
CA HIS A 133 -5.31 -17.00 21.84
C HIS A 133 -4.04 -17.38 21.06
N ASP A 134 -4.20 -17.93 19.86
CA ASP A 134 -3.06 -18.28 19.00
C ASP A 134 -2.38 -17.04 18.42
N LEU A 135 -3.14 -16.00 18.09
CA LEU A 135 -2.58 -14.68 17.75
C LEU A 135 -1.69 -14.14 18.87
N LEU A 136 -2.16 -14.21 20.13
CA LEU A 136 -1.40 -13.76 21.30
C LEU A 136 -0.15 -14.61 21.53
N LYS A 137 -0.27 -15.95 21.51
CA LYS A 137 0.86 -16.86 21.66
C LYS A 137 1.94 -16.59 20.62
N LEU A 138 1.55 -16.55 19.35
CA LEU A 138 2.47 -16.38 18.24
C LEU A 138 3.17 -15.01 18.31
N THR A 139 2.42 -13.96 18.63
CA THR A 139 2.99 -12.61 18.77
C THR A 139 3.99 -12.54 19.93
N ARG A 140 3.65 -13.11 21.09
CA ARG A 140 4.56 -13.15 22.25
C ARG A 140 5.80 -14.00 21.98
N TRP A 141 5.61 -15.15 21.34
CA TRP A 141 6.72 -16.01 20.91
C TRP A 141 7.65 -15.28 19.94
N ALA A 142 7.09 -14.56 18.96
CA ALA A 142 7.87 -13.79 18.00
C ALA A 142 8.68 -12.69 18.69
N ARG A 143 8.09 -11.96 19.64
CA ARG A 143 8.81 -10.97 20.47
C ARG A 143 9.93 -11.61 21.30
N ALA A 144 9.67 -12.75 21.94
CA ALA A 144 10.66 -13.45 22.76
C ALA A 144 11.86 -13.98 21.95
N ASN A 145 11.68 -14.21 20.65
CA ASN A 145 12.71 -14.68 19.73
C ASN A 145 13.29 -13.58 18.84
N ASP A 146 13.01 -12.30 19.13
CA ASP A 146 13.43 -11.14 18.32
C ASP A 146 13.07 -11.27 16.83
N LEU A 147 11.92 -11.89 16.54
CA LEU A 147 11.39 -12.04 15.20
C LEU A 147 10.35 -10.94 14.94
N PRO A 148 10.68 -9.88 14.17
CA PRO A 148 9.72 -8.84 13.83
C PRO A 148 8.55 -9.43 13.06
N TYR A 149 7.35 -8.92 13.30
CA TYR A 149 6.14 -9.40 12.65
C TYR A 149 5.32 -8.28 11.99
N LEU A 150 4.46 -8.68 11.06
CA LEU A 150 3.45 -7.86 10.41
C LEU A 150 2.10 -8.58 10.54
N ILE A 151 1.10 -7.89 11.10
CA ILE A 151 -0.27 -8.39 11.11
C ILE A 151 -0.92 -8.01 9.79
N LEU A 152 -1.29 -9.01 8.99
CA LEU A 152 -2.01 -8.84 7.74
C LEU A 152 -3.49 -9.17 7.94
N GLY A 153 -4.36 -8.18 7.74
CA GLY A 153 -5.80 -8.36 7.67
C GLY A 153 -6.25 -8.75 6.26
N GLY A 154 -7.30 -8.09 5.75
CA GLY A 154 -7.82 -8.39 4.40
C GLY A 154 -6.99 -7.87 3.21
N GLY A 155 -5.81 -7.28 3.46
CA GLY A 155 -4.88 -6.85 2.41
C GLY A 155 -5.44 -5.82 1.42
N SER A 156 -6.43 -5.01 1.84
CA SER A 156 -7.19 -4.12 0.95
C SER A 156 -6.58 -2.75 0.71
N ASN A 157 -5.67 -2.31 1.58
CA ASN A 157 -5.01 -0.99 1.51
C ASN A 157 -3.47 -1.07 1.63
N VAL A 158 -2.89 -2.20 1.23
CA VAL A 158 -1.44 -2.44 1.33
C VAL A 158 -0.86 -2.84 -0.02
N LEU A 159 0.25 -2.21 -0.40
CA LEU A 159 1.08 -2.61 -1.52
C LEU A 159 2.34 -3.25 -0.97
N ILE A 160 2.44 -4.57 -1.09
CA ILE A 160 3.58 -5.33 -0.59
C ILE A 160 4.66 -5.32 -1.68
N SER A 161 5.89 -4.94 -1.31
CA SER A 161 7.05 -4.93 -2.21
C SER A 161 7.23 -6.25 -2.94
N ASP A 162 7.74 -6.20 -4.17
CA ASP A 162 8.15 -7.38 -4.93
C ASP A 162 9.26 -8.17 -4.22
N ARG A 163 10.08 -7.49 -3.40
CA ARG A 163 11.11 -8.12 -2.53
C ARG A 163 10.51 -8.76 -1.28
N GLY A 164 9.22 -8.55 -1.03
CA GLY A 164 8.47 -9.15 0.04
C GLY A 164 8.76 -8.55 1.41
N VAL A 165 8.51 -9.33 2.47
CA VAL A 165 8.56 -8.88 3.86
C VAL A 165 9.63 -9.66 4.62
N ARG A 166 10.47 -8.95 5.38
CA ARG A 166 11.45 -9.58 6.29
C ARG A 166 10.75 -9.96 7.59
N GLY A 167 11.01 -11.15 8.14
CA GLY A 167 10.34 -11.61 9.36
C GLY A 167 8.98 -12.29 9.14
N LEU A 168 8.12 -12.26 10.16
CA LEU A 168 6.88 -13.05 10.23
C LEU A 168 5.66 -12.25 9.77
N VAL A 169 4.97 -12.72 8.72
CA VAL A 169 3.63 -12.24 8.39
C VAL A 169 2.58 -13.13 9.05
N ILE A 170 1.77 -12.55 9.92
CA ILE A 170 0.65 -13.21 10.58
C ILE A 170 -0.64 -12.81 9.87
N HIS A 171 -1.22 -13.72 9.11
CA HIS A 171 -2.53 -13.50 8.49
C HIS A 171 -3.62 -13.75 9.52
N ASN A 172 -4.24 -12.67 9.97
CA ASN A 172 -5.24 -12.70 11.03
C ASN A 172 -6.63 -12.99 10.48
N ARG A 173 -7.18 -14.15 10.85
CA ARG A 173 -8.52 -14.64 10.49
C ARG A 173 -9.42 -14.82 11.71
N CYS A 174 -9.05 -14.30 12.88
CA CYS A 174 -9.92 -14.25 14.06
C CYS A 174 -11.13 -13.38 13.70
N ASN A 175 -12.31 -13.98 13.58
CA ASN A 175 -13.44 -13.37 12.88
C ASN A 175 -14.76 -13.40 13.66
N ALA A 176 -14.72 -13.67 14.96
CA ALA A 176 -15.92 -13.65 15.78
C ALA A 176 -16.57 -12.26 15.75
N VAL A 177 -17.87 -12.22 15.50
CA VAL A 177 -18.69 -11.01 15.53
C VAL A 177 -19.95 -11.31 16.32
N GLN A 178 -20.25 -10.49 17.33
CA GLN A 178 -21.37 -10.70 18.24
C GLN A 178 -22.05 -9.38 18.56
N VAL A 179 -23.38 -9.38 18.54
CA VAL A 179 -24.17 -8.30 19.14
C VAL A 179 -24.32 -8.59 20.62
N GLN A 180 -24.02 -7.61 21.45
CA GLN A 180 -24.04 -7.70 22.90
C GLN A 180 -24.86 -6.54 23.46
N ASP A 181 -25.48 -6.77 24.62
CA ASP A 181 -26.09 -5.68 25.39
C ASP A 181 -25.00 -4.76 25.94
N ALA A 182 -25.40 -3.56 26.40
CA ALA A 182 -24.48 -2.67 27.09
C ALA A 182 -23.83 -3.38 28.31
N PRO A 183 -22.51 -3.30 28.49
CA PRO A 183 -21.84 -3.95 29.61
C PRO A 183 -22.37 -3.40 30.94
N CYS A 184 -23.05 -4.26 31.71
CA CYS A 184 -23.87 -3.85 32.85
C CYS A 184 -23.09 -3.22 34.02
N CYS A 185 -21.81 -3.55 34.17
CA CYS A 185 -20.97 -3.14 35.30
C CYS A 185 -20.16 -1.85 35.05
N ASP A 186 -19.89 -1.50 33.79
CA ASP A 186 -19.13 -0.29 33.46
C ASP A 186 -20.04 0.88 33.04
N TYR A 187 -21.27 0.61 32.60
CA TYR A 187 -22.12 1.61 31.95
C TYR A 187 -23.58 1.59 32.44
N PRO A 188 -23.87 1.90 33.72
CA PRO A 188 -25.22 1.83 34.27
C PRO A 188 -26.23 2.81 33.64
N LYS A 189 -25.81 3.69 32.71
CA LYS A 189 -26.66 4.70 32.06
C LYS A 189 -26.69 4.63 30.53
N ASP A 190 -25.81 3.87 29.89
CA ASP A 190 -25.83 3.70 28.43
C ASP A 190 -26.48 2.36 28.12
N THR A 191 -27.67 2.39 27.52
CA THR A 191 -28.44 1.18 27.21
C THR A 191 -28.27 0.74 25.75
N ARG A 192 -27.35 1.37 25.03
CA ARG A 192 -27.12 1.07 23.62
C ARG A 192 -26.44 -0.29 23.43
N PRO A 193 -26.83 -1.05 22.40
CA PRO A 193 -26.19 -2.32 22.09
C PRO A 193 -24.79 -2.09 21.50
N PHE A 194 -23.94 -3.08 21.71
CA PHE A 194 -22.60 -3.14 21.19
C PHE A 194 -22.48 -4.20 20.11
N LEU A 195 -21.65 -3.92 19.11
CA LEU A 195 -21.13 -4.93 18.19
C LEU A 195 -19.68 -5.19 18.56
N TYR A 196 -19.42 -6.34 19.16
CA TYR A 196 -18.08 -6.88 19.31
C TYR A 196 -17.63 -7.49 17.99
N ALA A 197 -16.41 -7.19 17.55
CA ALA A 197 -15.80 -7.84 16.40
C ALA A 197 -14.29 -8.05 16.61
N GLU A 198 -13.81 -9.27 16.37
CA GLU A 198 -12.38 -9.55 16.30
C GLU A 198 -11.74 -8.84 15.10
N SER A 199 -10.46 -8.48 15.25
CA SER A 199 -9.75 -7.64 14.30
C SER A 199 -9.54 -8.27 12.92
N GLY A 200 -9.64 -9.61 12.80
CA GLY A 200 -9.61 -10.34 11.53
C GLY A 200 -10.98 -10.47 10.86
N ALA A 201 -12.08 -10.12 11.53
CA ALA A 201 -13.42 -10.13 10.93
C ALA A 201 -13.50 -9.16 9.75
N LEU A 202 -14.24 -9.50 8.69
CA LEU A 202 -14.44 -8.57 7.58
C LEU A 202 -15.34 -7.41 8.00
N MET A 203 -14.93 -6.17 7.70
CA MET A 203 -15.67 -4.97 8.10
C MET A 203 -17.09 -4.96 7.51
N ALA A 204 -17.23 -5.29 6.23
CA ALA A 204 -18.53 -5.44 5.59
C ALA A 204 -19.39 -6.56 6.21
N GLY A 205 -18.76 -7.61 6.74
CA GLY A 205 -19.45 -8.68 7.48
C GLY A 205 -19.98 -8.20 8.82
N ALA A 206 -19.14 -7.50 9.59
CA ALA A 206 -19.53 -6.89 10.87
C ALA A 206 -20.69 -5.90 10.70
N ALA A 207 -20.62 -5.03 9.70
CA ALA A 207 -21.70 -4.10 9.34
C ALA A 207 -23.02 -4.83 9.04
N ARG A 208 -22.98 -5.91 8.26
CA ARG A 208 -24.17 -6.72 7.95
C ARG A 208 -24.76 -7.38 9.18
N THR A 209 -23.94 -7.85 10.12
CA THR A 209 -24.42 -8.41 11.40
C THR A 209 -25.20 -7.37 12.20
N ALA A 210 -24.67 -6.15 12.35
CA ALA A 210 -25.36 -5.05 13.00
C ALA A 210 -26.69 -4.69 12.33
N ILE A 211 -26.68 -4.54 11.00
CA ILE A 211 -27.88 -4.22 10.20
C ILE A 211 -28.96 -5.30 10.37
N ASN A 212 -28.58 -6.58 10.35
CA ASN A 212 -29.52 -7.68 10.51
C ASN A 212 -30.16 -7.70 11.90
N ALA A 213 -29.43 -7.26 12.93
CA ALA A 213 -29.92 -7.05 14.28
C ALA A 213 -30.73 -5.75 14.47
N GLY A 214 -30.90 -4.93 13.42
CA GLY A 214 -31.63 -3.67 13.48
C GLY A 214 -30.86 -2.53 14.13
N LEU A 215 -29.54 -2.58 14.03
CA LEU A 215 -28.64 -1.56 14.57
C LEU A 215 -28.16 -0.62 13.47
N THR A 216 -28.19 0.68 13.75
CA THR A 216 -27.70 1.78 12.90
C THR A 216 -26.36 2.33 13.41
N GLY A 217 -25.56 2.87 12.50
CA GLY A 217 -24.22 3.45 12.75
C GLY A 217 -23.09 2.81 11.93
N LEU A 218 -23.36 1.76 11.15
CA LEU A 218 -22.36 1.02 10.34
C LEU A 218 -22.83 0.76 8.91
N GLU A 219 -23.92 1.37 8.46
CA GLU A 219 -24.46 1.21 7.10
C GLU A 219 -23.42 1.58 6.05
N TRP A 220 -22.64 2.63 6.31
CA TRP A 220 -21.56 3.08 5.42
C TRP A 220 -20.49 2.00 5.17
N ALA A 221 -20.32 1.05 6.09
CA ALA A 221 -19.24 0.07 6.07
C ALA A 221 -19.59 -1.21 5.28
N VAL A 222 -20.84 -1.39 4.82
CA VAL A 222 -21.29 -2.61 4.13
C VAL A 222 -20.57 -2.92 2.81
N SER A 223 -19.87 -1.93 2.28
CA SER A 223 -19.17 -1.98 1.00
C SER A 223 -17.65 -1.81 1.16
N VAL A 224 -17.17 -1.60 2.40
CA VAL A 224 -15.75 -1.35 2.71
C VAL A 224 -14.99 -2.67 2.72
N PRO A 225 -14.00 -2.87 1.84
CA PRO A 225 -13.21 -4.08 1.81
C PRO A 225 -12.20 -4.12 2.96
N GLY A 226 -11.83 -5.33 3.38
CA GLY A 226 -10.83 -5.54 4.42
C GLY A 226 -11.40 -5.94 5.78
N SER A 227 -10.50 -6.04 6.74
CA SER A 227 -10.80 -6.48 8.10
C SER A 227 -11.15 -5.30 9.01
N VAL A 228 -11.88 -5.56 10.10
CA VAL A 228 -12.16 -4.61 11.18
C VAL A 228 -10.86 -3.99 11.70
N GLY A 229 -9.79 -4.76 11.87
CA GLY A 229 -8.54 -4.20 12.38
C GLY A 229 -7.87 -3.23 11.43
N GLY A 230 -7.80 -3.59 10.14
CA GLY A 230 -7.40 -2.67 9.08
C GLY A 230 -8.26 -1.40 9.04
N ALA A 231 -9.58 -1.51 9.23
CA ALA A 231 -10.50 -0.37 9.28
C ALA A 231 -10.22 0.54 10.48
N VAL A 232 -10.02 -0.03 11.67
CA VAL A 232 -9.68 0.69 12.91
C VAL A 232 -8.36 1.43 12.78
N VAL A 233 -7.31 0.77 12.28
CA VAL A 233 -5.98 1.38 12.09
C VAL A 233 -6.04 2.57 11.12
N ASN A 234 -6.84 2.46 10.06
CA ASN A 234 -6.92 3.50 9.03
C ASN A 234 -8.01 4.55 9.28
N ASN A 235 -8.79 4.48 10.36
CA ASN A 235 -10.05 5.24 10.48
C ASN A 235 -10.87 5.19 9.18
N ALA A 236 -11.14 3.96 8.71
CA ALA A 236 -11.84 3.78 7.44
C ALA A 236 -13.18 4.50 7.46
N GLY A 237 -13.59 5.03 6.31
CA GLY A 237 -14.84 5.76 6.19
C GLY A 237 -15.35 5.82 4.77
N ALA A 238 -16.66 5.86 4.63
CA ALA A 238 -17.36 5.98 3.35
C ALA A 238 -18.70 6.67 3.59
N HIS A 239 -19.30 7.28 2.56
CA HIS A 239 -20.67 7.82 2.63
C HIS A 239 -20.95 8.76 3.83
N GLY A 240 -19.93 9.50 4.29
CA GLY A 240 -20.05 10.43 5.41
C GLY A 240 -19.92 9.82 6.82
N GLY A 241 -19.72 8.50 6.94
CA GLY A 241 -19.41 7.84 8.22
C GLY A 241 -17.99 7.31 8.26
N GLU A 242 -17.42 7.26 9.46
CA GLU A 242 -16.08 6.74 9.76
C GLU A 242 -16.11 5.76 10.95
N VAL A 243 -15.02 5.00 11.13
CA VAL A 243 -14.87 4.10 12.29
C VAL A 243 -15.06 4.84 13.60
N LYS A 244 -14.41 6.01 13.76
CA LYS A 244 -14.46 6.78 15.01
C LYS A 244 -15.87 7.20 15.45
N ASP A 245 -16.82 7.27 14.53
CA ASP A 245 -18.18 7.75 14.83
C ASP A 245 -18.98 6.72 15.64
N SER A 246 -18.65 5.44 15.48
CA SER A 246 -19.32 4.30 16.13
C SER A 246 -18.39 3.49 17.03
N LEU A 247 -17.07 3.62 16.90
CA LEU A 247 -16.12 2.93 17.75
C LEU A 247 -16.19 3.46 19.18
N TRP A 248 -16.18 2.54 20.14
CA TRP A 248 -16.17 2.87 21.56
C TRP A 248 -14.80 2.58 22.18
N ASP A 249 -14.32 1.36 21.99
CA ASP A 249 -13.02 0.93 22.45
C ASP A 249 -12.47 -0.22 21.60
N VAL A 250 -11.19 -0.49 21.83
CA VAL A 250 -10.46 -1.60 21.24
C VAL A 250 -9.67 -2.35 22.29
N LEU A 251 -9.49 -3.65 22.06
CA LEU A 251 -8.57 -4.47 22.85
C LEU A 251 -7.26 -4.61 22.09
N LEU A 252 -6.16 -4.22 22.72
CA LEU A 252 -4.82 -4.25 22.15
C LEU A 252 -3.92 -5.15 22.99
N LEU A 253 -3.03 -5.89 22.33
CA LEU A 253 -1.76 -6.28 22.92
C LEU A 253 -0.79 -5.12 22.73
N ASP A 254 -0.45 -4.41 23.79
CA ASP A 254 0.40 -3.22 23.74
C ASP A 254 1.89 -3.57 23.49
N ASP A 255 2.75 -2.56 23.48
CA ASP A 255 4.20 -2.74 23.27
C ASP A 255 4.90 -3.47 24.43
N ASN A 256 4.34 -3.40 25.64
CA ASN A 256 4.85 -4.12 26.82
C ASN A 256 4.46 -5.60 26.82
N GLY A 257 3.48 -5.98 25.99
CA GLY A 257 2.96 -7.36 25.93
C GLY A 257 1.76 -7.59 26.83
N ASP A 258 1.19 -6.52 27.36
CA ASP A 258 -0.02 -6.51 28.17
C ASP A 258 -1.25 -6.31 27.31
N ILE A 259 -2.37 -6.88 27.76
CA ILE A 259 -3.66 -6.70 27.10
C ILE A 259 -4.32 -5.49 27.73
N GLN A 260 -4.60 -4.47 26.92
CA GLN A 260 -5.12 -3.19 27.36
C GLN A 260 -6.34 -2.79 26.54
N VAL A 261 -7.28 -2.09 27.19
CA VAL A 261 -8.43 -1.47 26.54
C VAL A 261 -8.07 -0.01 26.25
N TYR A 262 -8.20 0.40 24.99
CA TYR A 262 -8.01 1.79 24.56
C TYR A 262 -9.35 2.33 24.10
N ARG A 263 -9.73 3.51 24.58
CA ARG A 263 -10.93 4.20 24.14
C ARG A 263 -10.71 4.88 22.81
N VAL A 264 -11.81 5.22 22.12
CA VAL A 264 -11.76 6.00 20.88
C VAL A 264 -10.99 7.32 21.04
N GLU A 265 -11.05 7.95 22.21
CA GLU A 265 -10.31 9.18 22.52
C GLU A 265 -8.79 8.96 22.58
N ASP A 266 -8.33 7.75 22.91
CA ASP A 266 -6.91 7.39 23.01
C ASP A 266 -6.27 7.10 21.62
N LEU A 267 -7.09 6.94 20.58
CA LEU A 267 -6.65 6.52 19.24
C LEU A 267 -6.24 7.69 18.32
N ALA A 268 -6.35 8.92 18.80
CA ALA A 268 -5.93 10.15 18.10
C ALA A 268 -6.38 10.20 16.63
N TYR A 269 -7.67 9.94 16.39
CA TYR A 269 -8.19 9.83 15.03
C TYR A 269 -8.17 11.14 14.24
N ALA A 270 -7.72 11.05 12.99
CA ALA A 270 -7.85 12.08 11.96
C ALA A 270 -8.32 11.45 10.64
N TYR A 271 -8.44 12.25 9.57
CA TYR A 271 -8.85 11.73 8.27
C TYR A 271 -7.82 10.68 7.77
N ARG A 272 -8.27 9.43 7.66
CA ARG A 272 -7.45 8.27 7.24
C ARG A 272 -6.23 7.94 8.12
N GLN A 273 -6.27 8.37 9.38
CA GLN A 273 -5.14 8.27 10.31
C GLN A 273 -5.60 7.93 11.73
N SER A 274 -4.77 7.18 12.46
CA SER A 274 -4.87 6.90 13.89
C SER A 274 -3.48 6.78 14.50
N SER A 275 -3.39 6.78 15.83
CA SER A 275 -2.14 6.53 16.56
C SER A 275 -1.58 5.11 16.35
N LEU A 276 -2.40 4.17 15.85
CA LEU A 276 -1.98 2.79 15.57
C LEU A 276 -1.35 2.62 14.17
N LYS A 277 -1.51 3.61 13.28
CA LYS A 277 -1.01 3.54 11.91
C LYS A 277 0.49 3.85 11.89
N ARG A 278 1.28 2.94 11.30
CA ARG A 278 2.71 3.15 11.09
C ARG A 278 2.92 4.20 10.01
N GLU A 279 3.81 5.16 10.24
CA GLU A 279 4.17 6.18 9.24
C GLU A 279 5.08 5.60 8.14
N GLY A 280 4.96 6.12 6.92
CA GLY A 280 5.86 5.80 5.80
C GLY A 280 5.76 4.35 5.29
N THR A 281 6.89 3.78 4.90
CA THR A 281 6.96 2.36 4.52
C THR A 281 6.95 1.52 5.80
N ALA A 282 5.93 0.66 5.96
CA ALA A 282 5.85 -0.23 7.10
C ALA A 282 6.48 -1.60 6.78
N ASP A 283 7.59 -1.92 7.43
CA ASP A 283 8.12 -3.29 7.45
C ASP A 283 7.57 -4.06 8.66
N ALA A 284 7.88 -5.35 8.76
CA ALA A 284 7.67 -6.10 9.99
C ALA A 284 8.42 -5.43 11.16
N GLY A 285 7.81 -5.44 12.33
CA GLY A 285 8.38 -4.79 13.50
C GLY A 285 7.53 -5.05 14.74
N PHE A 286 8.10 -4.77 15.90
CA PHE A 286 7.35 -4.83 17.15
C PHE A 286 6.46 -3.59 17.28
N GLY A 287 5.23 -3.83 17.70
CA GLY A 287 4.22 -2.79 17.84
C GLY A 287 2.94 -3.37 18.42
N PRO A 288 1.94 -2.51 18.69
CA PRO A 288 0.69 -2.96 19.25
C PRO A 288 -0.07 -3.84 18.25
N VAL A 289 -0.80 -4.84 18.76
CA VAL A 289 -1.64 -5.74 17.95
C VAL A 289 -3.09 -5.57 18.37
N LEU A 290 -3.92 -5.11 17.43
CA LEU A 290 -5.36 -5.04 17.62
C LEU A 290 -5.96 -6.44 17.66
N LEU A 291 -6.67 -6.76 18.74
CA LEU A 291 -7.33 -8.06 18.95
C LEU A 291 -8.81 -7.98 18.59
N SER A 292 -9.50 -6.94 19.07
CA SER A 292 -10.92 -6.73 18.83
C SER A 292 -11.32 -5.26 18.93
N ALA A 293 -12.49 -4.95 18.43
CA ALA A 293 -13.12 -3.63 18.49
C ALA A 293 -14.57 -3.75 18.96
N ASN A 294 -15.01 -2.80 19.77
CA ASN A 294 -16.38 -2.66 20.22
C ASN A 294 -16.99 -1.41 19.60
N PHE A 295 -18.07 -1.60 18.83
CA PHE A 295 -18.83 -0.49 18.25
C PHE A 295 -20.10 -0.28 19.05
N ARG A 296 -20.32 0.96 19.52
CA ARG A 296 -21.53 1.34 20.23
C ARG A 296 -22.56 1.88 19.25
N LEU A 297 -23.65 1.13 19.05
CA LEU A 297 -24.63 1.39 17.99
C LEU A 297 -25.98 1.81 18.57
N GLN A 298 -26.92 2.17 17.70
CA GLN A 298 -28.29 2.50 18.13
C GLN A 298 -29.27 1.52 17.51
N THR A 299 -30.34 1.18 18.22
CA THR A 299 -31.48 0.50 17.61
C THR A 299 -32.19 1.48 16.67
N GLY A 300 -32.54 1.03 15.48
CA GLY A 300 -33.29 1.83 14.51
C GLY A 300 -34.31 1.02 13.75
N ASP A 301 -35.01 1.70 12.84
CA ASP A 301 -35.96 1.06 11.94
C ASP A 301 -35.22 0.16 10.92
N ARG A 302 -35.54 -1.13 10.93
CA ARG A 302 -34.80 -2.14 10.14
C ARG A 302 -34.90 -1.89 8.64
N ASP A 303 -36.05 -1.41 8.17
CA ASP A 303 -36.28 -1.20 6.74
C ASP A 303 -35.50 0.01 6.24
N THR A 304 -35.47 1.09 7.02
CA THR A 304 -34.64 2.28 6.77
C THR A 304 -33.15 1.92 6.72
N ILE A 305 -32.64 1.19 7.72
CA ILE A 305 -31.23 0.77 7.79
C ILE A 305 -30.87 -0.09 6.58
N ARG A 306 -31.71 -1.06 6.22
CA ARG A 306 -31.49 -1.93 5.05
C ARG A 306 -31.54 -1.16 3.75
N ALA A 307 -32.46 -0.22 3.59
CA ALA A 307 -32.55 0.62 2.40
C ALA A 307 -31.29 1.46 2.21
N ALA A 308 -30.76 2.07 3.28
CA ALA A 308 -29.50 2.80 3.25
C ALA A 308 -28.33 1.90 2.83
N ALA A 309 -28.19 0.72 3.45
CA ALA A 309 -27.16 -0.24 3.10
C ALA A 309 -27.23 -0.72 1.64
N GLN A 310 -28.44 -0.98 1.12
CA GLN A 310 -28.62 -1.37 -0.29
C GLN A 310 -28.27 -0.22 -1.24
N SER A 311 -28.60 1.02 -0.89
CA SER A 311 -28.23 2.21 -1.66
C SER A 311 -26.71 2.34 -1.76
N PHE A 312 -25.97 2.17 -0.67
CA PHE A 312 -24.50 2.19 -0.67
C PHE A 312 -23.88 1.05 -1.47
N LEU A 313 -24.44 -0.17 -1.38
CA LEU A 313 -24.00 -1.29 -2.21
C LEU A 313 -24.27 -1.04 -3.70
N GLY A 314 -25.43 -0.48 -4.04
CA GLY A 314 -25.79 -0.11 -5.40
C GLY A 314 -24.84 0.95 -5.95
N HIS A 315 -24.58 2.00 -5.18
CA HIS A 315 -23.64 3.06 -5.53
C HIS A 315 -22.23 2.52 -5.77
N ARG A 316 -21.71 1.65 -4.88
CA ARG A 316 -20.39 1.03 -5.09
C ARG A 316 -20.34 0.23 -6.40
N ARG A 317 -21.36 -0.58 -6.68
CA ARG A 317 -21.40 -1.39 -7.91
C ARG A 317 -21.43 -0.54 -9.18
N SER A 318 -22.07 0.63 -9.14
CA SER A 318 -22.17 1.50 -10.31
C SER A 318 -20.97 2.45 -10.47
N THR A 319 -20.17 2.67 -9.43
CA THR A 319 -19.12 3.70 -9.44
C THR A 319 -17.71 3.18 -9.22
N GLN A 320 -17.53 1.92 -8.80
CA GLN A 320 -16.20 1.37 -8.49
C GLN A 320 -15.93 0.09 -9.27
N PRO A 321 -14.66 -0.15 -9.66
CA PRO A 321 -14.27 -1.37 -10.37
C PRO A 321 -14.46 -2.62 -9.50
N VAL A 322 -14.63 -3.76 -10.18
CA VAL A 322 -14.71 -5.09 -9.57
C VAL A 322 -13.37 -5.84 -9.63
N GLU A 323 -12.48 -5.38 -10.50
CA GLU A 323 -11.14 -5.88 -10.72
C GLU A 323 -10.27 -5.74 -9.46
N PRO A 324 -9.23 -6.59 -9.32
CA PRO A 324 -8.25 -6.46 -8.24
C PRO A 324 -7.70 -5.04 -8.10
N SER A 325 -7.84 -4.42 -6.94
CA SER A 325 -7.40 -3.04 -6.68
C SER A 325 -7.08 -2.81 -5.20
N LEU A 326 -6.51 -1.65 -4.87
CA LEU A 326 -6.21 -1.20 -3.50
C LEU A 326 -7.31 -0.30 -2.91
N GLY A 327 -8.45 -0.16 -3.59
CA GLY A 327 -9.36 0.93 -3.31
C GLY A 327 -8.90 2.24 -3.95
N SER A 328 -9.26 3.37 -3.33
CA SER A 328 -8.78 4.68 -3.77
C SER A 328 -7.27 4.78 -3.57
N THR A 329 -6.58 5.25 -4.60
CA THR A 329 -5.11 5.28 -4.64
C THR A 329 -4.56 6.50 -3.91
N PHE A 330 -5.26 7.63 -4.07
CA PHE A 330 -4.90 8.92 -3.48
C PHE A 330 -5.98 9.42 -2.54
N VAL A 331 -5.56 10.11 -1.48
CA VAL A 331 -6.49 10.89 -0.65
C VAL A 331 -7.04 12.07 -1.46
N ASN A 332 -8.25 12.51 -1.12
CA ASN A 332 -8.81 13.69 -1.77
C ASN A 332 -8.08 14.97 -1.28
N PRO A 333 -7.59 15.82 -2.20
CA PRO A 333 -7.01 17.11 -1.82
C PRO A 333 -8.09 18.07 -1.29
N PRO A 334 -7.73 19.08 -0.48
CA PRO A 334 -8.70 20.02 0.07
C PRO A 334 -9.55 20.71 -1.01
N GLY A 335 -10.87 20.60 -0.90
CA GLY A 335 -11.83 21.25 -1.81
C GLY A 335 -12.04 20.56 -3.16
N ASP A 336 -11.46 19.38 -3.38
CA ASP A 336 -11.48 18.71 -4.67
C ASP A 336 -11.41 17.17 -4.53
N PHE A 337 -11.51 16.45 -5.65
CA PHE A 337 -11.50 14.99 -5.69
C PHE A 337 -10.36 14.49 -6.56
N ALA A 338 -9.54 13.59 -6.02
CA ALA A 338 -8.40 13.02 -6.74
C ALA A 338 -8.86 12.34 -8.05
N GLY A 339 -9.99 11.63 -8.02
CA GLY A 339 -10.57 11.01 -9.22
C GLY A 339 -10.90 12.02 -10.32
N ARG A 340 -11.44 13.20 -9.98
CA ARG A 340 -11.74 14.25 -10.96
C ARG A 340 -10.45 14.77 -11.61
N LEU A 341 -9.43 15.04 -10.79
CA LEU A 341 -8.13 15.54 -11.26
C LEU A 341 -7.41 14.55 -12.19
N ILE A 342 -7.45 13.25 -11.86
CA ILE A 342 -6.85 12.19 -12.68
C ILE A 342 -7.61 12.02 -14.00
N GLU A 343 -8.95 12.07 -13.95
CA GLU A 343 -9.80 12.04 -15.14
C GLU A 343 -9.55 13.24 -16.03
N GLU A 344 -9.47 14.44 -15.46
CA GLU A 344 -9.13 15.64 -16.20
C GLU A 344 -7.76 15.49 -16.85
N ALA A 345 -6.75 14.96 -16.16
CA ALA A 345 -5.44 14.64 -16.73
C ALA A 345 -5.48 13.63 -17.89
N GLY A 346 -6.63 13.02 -18.19
CA GLY A 346 -6.83 12.15 -19.35
C GLY A 346 -6.32 10.73 -19.13
N LEU A 347 -6.20 10.30 -17.87
CA LEU A 347 -5.53 9.04 -17.52
C LEU A 347 -6.47 7.84 -17.36
N LYS A 348 -7.79 7.99 -17.48
CA LYS A 348 -8.72 6.83 -17.43
C LYS A 348 -8.38 5.83 -18.53
N GLY A 349 -8.24 4.55 -18.17
CA GLY A 349 -7.87 3.46 -19.07
C GLY A 349 -6.39 3.45 -19.47
N PHE A 350 -5.55 4.33 -18.91
CA PHE A 350 -4.12 4.29 -19.15
C PHE A 350 -3.49 3.08 -18.43
N SER A 351 -2.65 2.34 -19.15
CA SER A 351 -2.04 1.09 -18.67
C SER A 351 -0.52 1.13 -18.73
N LEU A 352 0.13 0.64 -17.68
CA LEU A 352 1.58 0.59 -17.54
C LEU A 352 1.97 -0.63 -16.70
N GLY A 353 2.82 -1.52 -17.25
CA GLY A 353 3.37 -2.64 -16.49
C GLY A 353 2.33 -3.60 -15.89
N GLY A 354 1.21 -3.82 -16.60
CA GLY A 354 0.11 -4.68 -16.14
C GLY A 354 -0.87 -4.03 -15.15
N VAL A 355 -0.61 -2.79 -14.74
CA VAL A 355 -1.51 -1.95 -13.94
C VAL A 355 -2.27 -1.01 -14.86
N GLU A 356 -3.55 -0.78 -14.58
CA GLU A 356 -4.41 0.13 -15.33
C GLU A 356 -5.09 1.13 -14.40
N VAL A 357 -5.25 2.38 -14.85
CA VAL A 357 -6.15 3.35 -14.22
C VAL A 357 -7.58 2.99 -14.62
N SER A 358 -8.43 2.63 -13.65
CA SER A 358 -9.79 2.17 -13.95
C SER A 358 -10.58 3.19 -14.78
N SER A 359 -11.17 2.70 -15.87
CA SER A 359 -12.12 3.46 -16.70
C SER A 359 -13.41 3.80 -15.95
N THR A 360 -13.80 3.00 -14.95
CA THR A 360 -14.96 3.24 -14.08
C THR A 360 -14.68 4.37 -13.09
N HIS A 361 -13.54 4.34 -12.40
CA HIS A 361 -13.18 5.33 -11.40
C HIS A 361 -11.69 5.68 -11.43
N ALA A 362 -11.34 6.89 -11.87
CA ALA A 362 -9.96 7.27 -12.14
C ALA A 362 -9.01 7.22 -10.91
N ASN A 363 -9.54 7.33 -9.69
CA ASN A 363 -8.74 7.16 -8.47
C ASN A 363 -8.42 5.68 -8.12
N PHE A 364 -8.79 4.70 -8.93
CA PHE A 364 -8.53 3.29 -8.68
C PHE A 364 -7.50 2.77 -9.66
N LEU A 365 -6.39 2.25 -9.14
CA LEU A 365 -5.49 1.39 -9.88
C LEU A 365 -5.98 -0.05 -9.79
N ILE A 366 -6.17 -0.67 -10.96
CA ILE A 366 -6.61 -2.05 -11.11
C ILE A 366 -5.50 -2.92 -11.69
N ASN A 367 -5.51 -4.19 -11.30
CA ASN A 367 -4.66 -5.24 -11.85
C ASN A 367 -5.58 -6.29 -12.51
N PRO A 368 -5.99 -6.07 -13.78
CA PRO A 368 -6.97 -6.92 -14.45
C PRO A 368 -6.47 -8.34 -14.68
N GLY A 369 -5.14 -8.55 -14.80
CA GLY A 369 -4.54 -9.86 -15.01
C GLY A 369 -4.34 -10.69 -13.73
N GLY A 370 -4.50 -10.09 -12.54
CA GLY A 370 -4.38 -10.79 -11.26
C GLY A 370 -2.93 -11.16 -10.89
N VAL A 371 -2.76 -12.30 -10.22
CA VAL A 371 -1.45 -12.70 -9.66
C VAL A 371 -0.43 -12.92 -10.79
N GLY A 372 0.70 -12.23 -10.72
CA GLY A 372 1.80 -12.34 -11.67
C GLY A 372 1.68 -11.46 -12.92
N ALA A 373 0.57 -10.73 -13.09
CA ALA A 373 0.37 -9.83 -14.23
C ALA A 373 0.99 -8.43 -14.01
N ALA A 374 1.14 -8.01 -12.76
CA ALA A 374 1.67 -6.71 -12.38
C ALA A 374 2.61 -6.83 -11.17
N THR A 375 3.47 -5.83 -10.99
CA THR A 375 4.45 -5.75 -9.89
C THR A 375 4.18 -4.55 -9.00
N ALA A 376 4.71 -4.60 -7.78
CA ALA A 376 4.60 -3.48 -6.83
C ALA A 376 5.36 -2.25 -7.36
N ALA A 377 6.51 -2.46 -7.98
CA ALA A 377 7.25 -1.42 -8.72
C ALA A 377 6.42 -0.81 -9.86
N GLY A 378 5.66 -1.63 -10.60
CA GLY A 378 4.76 -1.17 -11.66
C GLY A 378 3.64 -0.26 -11.13
N VAL A 379 3.04 -0.62 -9.99
CA VAL A 379 2.04 0.24 -9.32
C VAL A 379 2.66 1.59 -8.91
N MET A 380 3.87 1.58 -8.34
CA MET A 380 4.55 2.84 -7.97
C MET A 380 4.89 3.71 -9.17
N ALA A 381 5.35 3.13 -10.28
CA ALA A 381 5.59 3.86 -11.52
C ALA A 381 4.31 4.50 -12.07
N MET A 382 3.17 3.80 -11.98
CA MET A 382 1.87 4.34 -12.34
C MET A 382 1.46 5.52 -11.43
N ILE A 383 1.69 5.40 -10.12
CA ILE A 383 1.43 6.47 -9.14
C ILE A 383 2.25 7.72 -9.45
N GLU A 384 3.55 7.58 -9.69
CA GLU A 384 4.44 8.68 -10.03
C GLU A 384 4.03 9.37 -11.35
N HIS A 385 3.61 8.58 -12.34
CA HIS A 385 3.09 9.09 -13.60
C HIS A 385 1.83 9.94 -13.38
N ILE A 386 0.87 9.43 -12.60
CA ILE A 386 -0.36 10.15 -12.25
C ILE A 386 -0.05 11.45 -11.52
N GLN A 387 0.80 11.41 -10.49
CA GLN A 387 1.20 12.60 -9.74
C GLN A 387 1.81 13.66 -10.65
N THR A 388 2.71 13.26 -11.54
CA THR A 388 3.36 14.16 -12.49
C THR A 388 2.34 14.81 -13.45
N ALA A 389 1.43 14.02 -14.00
CA ALA A 389 0.42 14.52 -14.93
C ALA A 389 -0.58 15.48 -14.25
N VAL A 390 -1.05 15.13 -13.06
CA VAL A 390 -1.99 15.96 -12.29
C VAL A 390 -1.32 17.25 -11.82
N ALA A 391 -0.10 17.19 -11.30
CA ALA A 391 0.65 18.38 -10.88
C ALA A 391 0.91 19.31 -12.08
N ARG A 392 1.30 18.78 -13.24
CA ARG A 392 1.50 19.59 -14.46
C ARG A 392 0.24 20.30 -14.93
N ARG A 393 -0.93 19.65 -14.79
CA ARG A 393 -2.20 20.19 -15.31
C ARG A 393 -2.94 21.11 -14.34
N SER A 394 -2.89 20.80 -13.05
CA SER A 394 -3.70 21.47 -12.02
C SER A 394 -2.89 22.20 -10.95
N GLY A 395 -1.57 21.95 -10.87
CA GLY A 395 -0.72 22.41 -9.78
C GLY A 395 -0.92 21.66 -8.46
N VAL A 396 -1.80 20.65 -8.41
CA VAL A 396 -2.08 19.87 -7.21
C VAL A 396 -1.15 18.66 -7.10
N GLU A 397 -0.53 18.49 -5.94
CA GLU A 397 0.24 17.30 -5.61
C GLU A 397 -0.65 16.27 -4.90
N LEU A 398 -0.95 15.16 -5.58
CA LEU A 398 -1.73 14.08 -4.99
C LEU A 398 -0.87 13.26 -4.01
N GLN A 399 -1.45 12.91 -2.86
CA GLN A 399 -0.79 12.09 -1.83
C GLN A 399 -1.39 10.67 -1.84
N PRO A 400 -0.58 9.60 -1.97
CA PRO A 400 -1.09 8.23 -1.92
C PRO A 400 -1.73 7.90 -0.57
N GLU A 401 -2.85 7.18 -0.59
CA GLU A 401 -3.53 6.67 0.62
C GLU A 401 -2.97 5.29 1.06
N LEU A 402 -2.44 4.52 0.09
CA LEU A 402 -1.96 3.16 0.31
C LEU A 402 -0.78 3.11 1.28
N GLN A 403 -0.68 2.01 2.02
CA GLN A 403 0.51 1.72 2.82
C GLN A 403 1.49 0.85 2.02
N LYS A 404 2.72 1.32 1.86
CA LYS A 404 3.82 0.50 1.34
C LYS A 404 4.30 -0.46 2.42
N ILE A 405 4.39 -1.75 2.08
CA ILE A 405 4.80 -2.81 3.00
C ILE A 405 6.05 -3.53 2.52
N GLY A 406 6.96 -3.82 3.44
CA GLY A 406 8.14 -4.66 3.20
C GLY A 406 9.35 -3.87 2.69
N GLU A 407 10.20 -4.55 1.93
CA GLU A 407 11.52 -4.02 1.56
C GLU A 407 11.44 -3.20 0.25
N TRP A 408 11.38 -1.87 0.35
CA TRP A 408 11.21 -0.94 -0.79
C TRP A 408 12.50 -0.32 -1.28
#